data_AF-A0A1H8NML2-F1
#
_entry.id   AF-A0A1H8NML2-F1
#
_cell.length_a   1.000
_cell.length_b   1.000
_cell.length_c   1.000
_cell.angle_alpha   90.00
_cell.angle_beta   90.00
_cell.angle_gamma   90.00
#
_symmetry.space_group_name_H-M   'P 1'
#
loop_
_entity.id
_entity.type
_entity.pdbx_description
1 polymer ?
#
loop_
_entity_poly.entity_id
_entity_poly.type
_entity_poly.pdbx_seq_one_letter_code
_entity_poly.pdbx_strand_id
1 'polypeptide(L)' 'MTTTYHYTAKRKADGVIIKTDTIMDPGDQGMGMAAAAVRSALASSHPAAVDLEPDDIDIEMSVVLPGS' A
#
# COMPACT_ATOMS: atom_id res chain seq x y z
N MET A 1 19.82 -0.42 2.78
CA MET A 1 19.26 0.92 3.08
C MET A 1 17.76 0.74 3.18
N THR A 2 17.07 1.46 4.07
CA THR A 2 15.61 1.31 4.20
C THR A 2 14.93 2.35 3.32
N THR A 3 14.14 1.90 2.35
CA THR A 3 13.41 2.79 1.45
C THR A 3 12.01 3.04 2.05
N THR A 4 11.58 4.29 2.16
CA THR A 4 10.21 4.60 2.57
C THR A 4 9.38 4.91 1.34
N TYR A 5 8.23 4.25 1.21
CA TYR A 5 7.30 4.48 0.13
C TYR A 5 6.04 5.16 0.67
N HIS A 6 5.56 6.18 -0.02
CA HIS A 6 4.23 6.71 0.18
C HIS A 6 3.28 5.93 -0.72
N TYR A 7 2.20 5.41 -0.15
CA TYR A 7 1.22 4.62 -0.87
C TYR A 7 -0.18 5.18 -0.74
N THR A 8 -0.97 5.03 -1.80
CA THR A 8 -2.41 5.23 -1.80
C THR A 8 -3.09 3.93 -2.24
N ALA A 9 -3.88 3.37 -1.34
CA ALA A 9 -4.69 2.19 -1.60
C ALA A 9 -6.11 2.61 -1.99
N LYS A 10 -6.59 2.11 -3.12
CA LYS A 10 -7.92 2.39 -3.66
C LYS A 10 -8.64 1.09 -3.95
N ARG A 11 -9.95 1.05 -3.74
CA ARG A 11 -10.77 -0.06 -4.19
C ARG A 11 -10.97 0.07 -5.70
N LYS A 12 -10.73 -1.01 -6.45
CA LYS A 12 -10.86 -1.00 -7.92
C LYS A 12 -12.30 -0.82 -8.39
N ALA A 13 -13.27 -1.37 -7.66
CA ALA A 13 -14.68 -1.37 -8.05
C ALA A 13 -15.27 0.04 -8.18
N ASP A 14 -14.93 0.94 -7.27
CA ASP A 14 -15.52 2.29 -7.15
C ASP A 14 -14.46 3.42 -7.11
N GLY A 15 -13.17 3.09 -7.09
CA GLY A 15 -12.07 4.05 -6.99
C GLY A 15 -11.92 4.69 -5.61
N VAL A 16 -12.68 4.26 -4.60
CA VAL A 16 -12.67 4.86 -3.26
C VAL A 16 -11.32 4.63 -2.61
N ILE A 17 -10.74 5.71 -2.06
CA ILE A 17 -9.50 5.63 -1.28
C ILE A 17 -9.79 4.89 0.02
N ILE A 18 -9.14 3.75 0.19
CA ILE A 18 -9.19 2.94 1.41
C ILE A 18 -8.28 3.57 2.44
N LYS A 19 -7.02 3.83 2.06
CA LYS A 19 -6.00 4.39 2.95
C LYS A 19 -4.88 5.05 2.15
N THR A 20 -4.36 6.15 2.66
CA THR A 20 -3.11 6.77 2.19
C THR A 20 -2.16 6.86 3.37
N ASP A 21 -0.96 6.33 3.24
CA ASP A 21 0.03 6.28 4.31
C ASP A 21 1.43 6.02 3.75
N THR A 22 2.42 5.87 4.63
CA THR A 22 3.76 5.43 4.28
C THR A 22 4.03 4.00 4.76
N ILE A 23 4.87 3.28 4.02
CA ILE A 23 5.43 2.00 4.43
C ILE A 23 6.94 2.04 4.30
N MET A 24 7.62 1.63 5.37
CA MET A 24 9.05 1.43 5.36
C MET A 24 9.36 0.03 4.82
N ASP A 25 10.25 -0.05 3.84
CA ASP A 25 10.81 -1.29 3.32
C ASP A 25 12.20 -1.49 3.93
N PRO A 26 12.30 -2.20 5.07
CA PRO A 26 13.56 -2.39 5.77
C PRO A 26 14.52 -3.32 5.01
N GLY A 27 13.99 -4.18 4.14
CA GLY A 27 14.77 -5.15 3.37
C GLY A 27 15.18 -4.67 1.99
N ASP A 28 14.74 -3.47 1.58
CA ASP A 28 14.85 -2.97 0.20
C ASP A 28 14.35 -4.03 -0.80
N GLN A 29 13.25 -4.70 -0.43
CA GLN A 29 12.61 -5.74 -1.23
C GLN A 29 11.96 -5.19 -2.50
N GLY A 30 11.75 -3.88 -2.55
CA GLY A 30 11.20 -3.14 -3.68
C GLY A 30 9.70 -2.92 -3.59
N MET A 31 9.21 -1.98 -4.40
CA MET A 31 7.81 -1.55 -4.39
C MET A 31 6.79 -2.68 -4.56
N GLY A 32 7.09 -3.69 -5.38
CA GLY A 32 6.16 -4.81 -5.61
C GLY A 32 5.89 -5.62 -4.34
N MET A 33 6.96 -5.92 -3.57
CA MET A 33 6.84 -6.64 -2.30
C MET A 33 6.16 -5.77 -1.23
N ALA A 34 6.51 -4.49 -1.16
CA ALA A 34 5.88 -3.54 -0.25
C ALA A 34 4.37 -3.38 -0.54
N ALA A 35 3.97 -3.29 -1.81
CA ALA A 35 2.57 -3.23 -2.22
C ALA A 35 1.80 -4.49 -1.82
N ALA A 36 2.37 -5.68 -2.02
CA ALA A 36 1.75 -6.95 -1.61
C ALA A 36 1.53 -7.02 -0.09
N ALA A 37 2.52 -6.56 0.69
CA ALA A 37 2.39 -6.48 2.16
C ALA A 37 1.28 -5.51 2.58
N VAL A 38 1.20 -4.33 1.95
CA VAL A 38 0.12 -3.35 2.21
C VAL A 38 -1.25 -3.93 1.88
N ARG A 39 -1.42 -4.62 0.74
CA ARG A 39 -2.71 -5.23 0.36
C ARG A 39 -3.17 -6.25 1.41
N SER A 40 -2.29 -7.16 1.79
CA SER A 40 -2.59 -8.19 2.80
C SER A 40 -2.95 -7.58 4.15
N ALA A 41 -2.21 -6.55 4.58
CA ALA A 41 -2.50 -5.83 5.82
C ALA A 41 -3.85 -5.11 5.77
N LEU A 42 -4.18 -4.43 4.65
CA LEU A 42 -5.44 -3.72 4.49
C LEU A 42 -6.63 -4.67 4.51
N ALA A 43 -6.58 -5.77 3.73
CA ALA A 43 -7.64 -6.77 3.70
C ALA A 43 -7.90 -7.38 5.09
N SER A 44 -6.85 -7.55 5.91
CA SER A 44 -6.97 -8.14 7.25
C SER A 44 -7.38 -7.17 8.35
N SER A 45 -7.15 -5.87 8.20
CA SER A 45 -7.24 -4.91 9.31
C SER A 45 -8.02 -3.63 9.03
N HIS A 46 -8.37 -3.33 7.78
CA HIS A 46 -9.06 -2.10 7.41
C HIS A 46 -10.55 -2.35 7.14
N PRO A 47 -11.47 -1.64 7.82
CA PRO A 47 -12.91 -1.89 7.66
C PRO A 47 -13.43 -1.65 6.24
N ALA A 48 -12.82 -0.71 5.50
CA ALA A 48 -13.17 -0.49 4.09
C ALA A 48 -12.62 -1.56 3.11
N ALA A 49 -11.84 -2.53 3.61
CA ALA A 49 -11.24 -3.61 2.82
C ALA A 49 -11.60 -5.02 3.32
N VAL A 50 -12.51 -5.15 4.31
CA VAL A 50 -12.84 -6.42 4.98
C VAL A 50 -13.42 -7.49 4.04
N ASP A 51 -14.14 -7.06 2.99
CA ASP A 51 -14.75 -7.93 1.99
C ASP A 51 -14.06 -7.83 0.60
N LEU A 52 -12.86 -7.25 0.55
CA LEU A 52 -12.11 -7.10 -0.70
C LEU A 52 -11.06 -8.20 -0.81
N GLU A 53 -10.95 -8.81 -1.99
CA GLU A 53 -9.79 -9.65 -2.29
C GLU A 53 -8.54 -8.77 -2.47
N PRO A 54 -7.33 -9.29 -2.26
CA PRO A 54 -6.10 -8.54 -2.50
C PRO A 54 -6.03 -7.94 -3.92
N ASP A 55 -6.64 -8.61 -4.90
CA ASP A 55 -6.69 -8.14 -6.28
C ASP A 55 -7.73 -7.04 -6.53
N ASP A 56 -8.68 -6.81 -5.62
CA ASP A 56 -9.64 -5.71 -5.68
C ASP A 56 -9.06 -4.39 -5.17
N ILE A 57 -7.84 -4.43 -4.60
CA ILE A 57 -7.15 -3.26 -4.05
C ILE A 57 -6.05 -2.84 -5.02
N ASP A 58 -6.21 -1.66 -5.58
CA ASP A 58 -5.13 -1.00 -6.31
C ASP A 58 -4.22 -0.23 -5.35
N ILE A 59 -2.91 -0.31 -5.57
CA ILE A 59 -1.92 0.37 -4.74
C ILE A 59 -1.04 1.19 -5.66
N GLU A 60 -1.10 2.50 -5.52
CA GLU A 60 -0.13 3.41 -6.11
C GLU A 60 0.98 3.67 -5.09
N MET A 61 2.25 3.50 -5.46
CA MET A 61 3.40 3.77 -4.60
C MET A 61 4.36 4.76 -5.23
N SER A 62 4.99 5.58 -4.39
CA SER A 62 6.04 6.52 -4.77
C SER A 62 7.13 6.53 -3.70
N VAL A 63 8.38 6.74 -4.11
CA VAL A 63 9.50 6.83 -3.15
C VAL A 63 9.37 8.13 -2.37
N VAL A 64 9.43 8.05 -1.05
CA VAL A 64 9.65 9.21 -0.20
C VAL A 64 11.15 9.48 -0.19
N LEU A 65 11.57 10.47 -0.96
CA LEU A 65 12.94 10.95 -0.92
C LEU A 65 13.16 11.67 0.41
N PRO A 66 14.13 11.25 1.25
CA PRO A 66 14.43 11.97 2.47
C PRO A 66 15.10 13.31 2.12
N GLY A 67 14.32 14.40 2.20
CA GLY A 67 14.80 15.77 2.17
C GLY A 67 15.44 16.22 0.84
N SER A 68 14.77 17.13 0.16
CA SER A 68 15.50 18.20 -0.55
C SER A 68 16.06 19.17 0.48
#